data_AF-A0A2N3LJT8-F1
#
_entry.id   AF-A0A2N3LJT8-F1
#
_cell.length_a   1.000
_cell.length_b   1.000
_cell.length_c   1.000
_cell.angle_alpha   90.00
_cell.angle_beta   90.00
_cell.angle_gamma   90.00
#
_symmetry.space_group_name_H-M   'P 1'
#
loop_
_entity.id
_entity.type
_entity.pdbx_description
1 polymer ?
#
loop_
_entity_poly.entity_id
_entity_poly.type
_entity_poly.pdbx_seq_one_letter_code
_entity_poly.pdbx_strand_id
1 'polypeptide(L)'
;MDMVLNICISDGSDIVVDGFDKIAFYNIIPNIEVTRSGYSWRKDYYEELLSNLAKYKFISIERHDSNHGLEYRKHSFAFKNSHFEGNKPLILQTCCITTIIDMYN
;
A
#
# COMPACT_ATOMS: atom_id res chain seq x y z
N MET A 1 5.75 -11.35 10.95
CA MET A 1 5.20 -10.38 10.00
C MET A 1 5.55 -9.05 10.58
N ASP A 2 6.42 -8.30 9.91
CA ASP A 2 7.01 -7.08 10.45
C ASP A 2 6.31 -5.92 9.78
N MET A 3 5.40 -5.31 10.54
CA MET A 3 4.62 -4.17 10.08
C MET A 3 5.52 -2.94 10.07
N VAL A 4 5.86 -2.46 8.87
CA VAL A 4 6.88 -1.43 8.68
C VAL A 4 6.32 -0.04 8.48
N LEU A 5 5.13 0.07 7.89
CA LEU A 5 4.50 1.35 7.56
C LEU A 5 3.02 1.30 7.93
N ASN A 6 2.49 2.43 8.37
CA ASN A 6 1.06 2.61 8.53
C ASN A 6 0.54 3.75 7.64
N ILE A 7 -0.35 3.43 6.68
CA ILE A 7 -0.94 4.40 5.76
C ILE A 7 -2.25 4.91 6.38
N CYS A 8 -2.28 6.17 6.80
CA CYS A 8 -3.45 6.80 7.39
C CYS A 8 -4.33 7.42 6.30
N ILE A 9 -5.62 7.07 6.31
CA ILE A 9 -6.60 7.51 5.33
C ILE A 9 -7.50 8.59 5.93
N SER A 10 -7.94 9.53 5.10
CA SER A 10 -8.77 10.66 5.49
C SER A 10 -10.14 10.29 6.09
N ASP A 11 -10.60 9.05 5.92
CA ASP A 11 -11.83 8.55 6.55
C ASP A 11 -11.61 8.00 7.97
N GLY A 12 -10.39 8.13 8.50
CA GLY A 12 -10.02 7.67 9.84
C GLY A 12 -9.61 6.19 9.92
N SER A 13 -9.63 5.47 8.79
CA SER A 13 -9.06 4.12 8.74
C SER A 13 -7.57 4.14 8.41
N ASP A 14 -6.90 3.02 8.66
CA ASP A 14 -5.48 2.86 8.45
C ASP A 14 -5.16 1.52 7.77
N ILE A 15 -4.10 1.49 6.97
CA ILE A 15 -3.60 0.29 6.31
C ILE A 15 -2.19 0.03 6.78
N VAL A 16 -2.04 -1.06 7.54
CA VAL A 16 -0.75 -1.55 7.98
C VAL A 16 -0.09 -2.35 6.87
N VAL A 17 1.16 -2.02 6.55
CA VAL A 17 1.94 -2.60 5.45
C VAL A 17 3.08 -3.46 6.01
N ASP A 18 3.21 -4.68 5.50
CA ASP A 18 4.33 -5.58 5.79
C ASP A 18 5.59 -5.18 4.99
N GLY A 19 6.75 -5.52 5.51
CA GLY A 19 8.03 -5.23 4.86
C GLY A 19 8.16 -5.80 3.45
N PHE A 20 7.48 -6.91 3.16
CA PHE A 20 7.51 -7.56 1.84
C PHE A 20 6.41 -7.10 0.87
N ASP A 21 5.39 -6.39 1.37
CA ASP A 21 4.33 -5.87 0.53
C ASP A 21 4.88 -4.87 -0.47
N LYS A 22 4.28 -4.80 -1.65
CA LYS A 22 4.68 -3.82 -2.67
C LYS A 22 3.78 -2.61 -2.59
N ILE A 23 4.39 -1.44 -2.52
CA ILE A 23 3.71 -0.16 -2.70
C ILE A 23 4.15 0.41 -4.03
N ALA A 24 3.17 0.75 -4.89
CA ALA A 24 3.42 1.35 -6.19
C ALA A 24 2.63 2.65 -6.40
N PHE A 25 3.13 3.53 -7.26
CA PHE A 25 2.52 4.81 -7.59
C PHE A 25 2.22 4.94 -9.09
N TYR A 26 1.15 5.66 -9.42
CA TYR A 26 0.60 5.78 -10.77
C TYR A 26 0.02 7.16 -11.01
N ASN A 27 0.13 7.65 -12.25
CA ASN A 27 -0.72 8.75 -12.74
C ASN A 27 -1.93 8.25 -13.53
N ILE A 28 -1.79 7.13 -14.23
CA ILE A 28 -2.83 6.49 -15.04
C ILE A 28 -2.73 4.98 -14.81
N ILE A 29 -3.82 4.34 -14.38
CA ILE A 29 -3.87 2.88 -14.17
C ILE A 29 -4.00 2.21 -15.55
N PRO A 30 -3.24 1.14 -15.89
CA PRO A 30 -2.36 0.34 -15.01
C PRO A 30 -0.86 0.68 -15.09
N ASN A 31 -0.46 1.84 -15.61
CA ASN A 31 0.95 2.18 -15.84
C ASN A 31 1.68 2.54 -14.53
N ILE A 32 2.49 1.62 -14.02
CA ILE A 32 3.31 1.79 -12.82
C ILE A 32 4.45 2.76 -13.12
N GLU A 33 4.58 3.81 -12.30
CA GLU A 33 5.67 4.78 -12.39
C GLU A 33 6.81 4.40 -11.44
N VAL A 34 6.46 4.05 -10.20
CA VAL A 34 7.43 3.68 -9.15
C VAL A 34 6.85 2.53 -8.35
N THR A 35 7.67 1.55 -8.00
CA THR A 35 7.28 0.41 -7.15
C THR A 35 8.47 -0.05 -6.31
N ARG A 36 8.24 -0.27 -5.01
CA ARG A 36 9.21 -0.84 -4.07
C ARG A 36 8.50 -1.64 -2.99
N SER A 37 9.24 -2.45 -2.25
CA SER A 37 8.72 -3.14 -1.07
C SER A 37 8.58 -2.20 0.12
N GLY A 38 7.76 -2.58 1.11
CA GLY A 38 7.61 -1.85 2.37
C GLY A 38 8.95 -1.63 3.07
N TYR A 39 9.85 -2.62 3.09
CA TYR A 39 11.18 -2.48 3.67
C TYR A 39 12.03 -1.42 2.99
N SER A 40 12.06 -1.43 1.65
CA SER A 40 12.82 -0.43 0.89
C SER A 40 12.24 0.97 1.13
N TRP A 41 10.91 1.09 1.08
CA TRP A 41 10.23 2.36 1.35
C TRP A 41 10.54 2.89 2.75
N ARG A 42 10.45 2.06 3.80
CA ARG A 42 10.77 2.48 5.16
C ARG A 42 12.25 2.87 5.31
N LYS A 43 13.17 2.02 4.85
CA LYS A 43 14.59 2.14 5.22
C LYS A 43 15.35 3.20 4.42
N ASP A 44 15.19 3.18 3.10
CA ASP A 44 16.08 3.92 2.20
C ASP A 44 15.35 5.03 1.42
N TYR A 45 14.00 4.99 1.39
CA TYR A 45 13.19 5.82 0.49
C TYR A 45 11.99 6.48 1.18
N TYR A 46 12.00 6.65 2.50
CA TYR A 46 10.81 7.11 3.24
C TYR A 46 10.41 8.54 2.85
N GLU A 47 11.37 9.44 2.72
CA GLU A 47 11.12 10.81 2.26
C GLU A 47 10.61 10.85 0.81
N GLU A 48 11.11 9.94 -0.04
CA GLU A 48 10.62 9.77 -1.41
C GLU A 48 9.18 9.25 -1.42
N LEU A 49 8.85 8.29 -0.54
CA LEU A 49 7.50 7.77 -0.36
C LEU A 49 6.50 8.88 -0.06
N LEU A 50 6.81 9.74 0.92
CA LEU A 50 5.95 10.88 1.28
C LEU A 50 5.85 11.90 0.14
N SER A 51 6.97 12.19 -0.52
CA SER A 51 6.98 13.09 -1.69
C SER A 51 6.13 12.56 -2.85
N ASN A 52 6.10 11.24 -3.03
CA ASN A 52 5.33 10.58 -4.08
C ASN A 52 3.82 10.72 -3.89
N LEU A 53 3.32 10.90 -2.66
CA LEU A 53 1.90 11.19 -2.40
C LEU A 53 1.45 12.49 -3.07
N ALA A 54 2.31 13.51 -3.13
CA ALA A 54 2.00 14.78 -3.79
C ALA A 54 2.21 14.72 -5.31
N LYS A 55 3.12 13.86 -5.79
CA LYS A 55 3.52 13.78 -7.19
C LYS A 55 2.58 12.94 -8.06
N TYR A 56 2.08 11.84 -7.52
CA TYR A 56 1.27 10.86 -8.25
C TYR A 56 -0.19 10.91 -7.84
N LYS A 57 -1.09 10.43 -8.71
CA LYS A 57 -2.54 10.45 -8.47
C LYS A 57 -3.04 9.24 -7.68
N PHE A 58 -2.38 8.10 -7.84
CA PHE A 58 -2.77 6.85 -7.21
C PHE A 58 -1.59 6.17 -6.55
N ILE A 59 -1.92 5.43 -5.50
CA ILE A 59 -1.05 4.48 -4.82
C ILE A 59 -1.74 3.12 -4.84
N SER A 60 -0.96 2.06 -4.95
CA SER A 60 -1.44 0.69 -4.78
C SER A 60 -0.65 -0.02 -3.70
N ILE A 61 -1.33 -0.89 -2.96
CA ILE A 61 -0.72 -1.82 -2.01
C ILE A 61 -1.06 -3.24 -2.47
N GLU A 62 -0.03 -4.01 -2.78
CA GLU A 62 -0.12 -5.42 -3.16
C GLU A 62 0.52 -6.26 -2.04
N ARG A 63 -0.28 -7.13 -1.41
CA ARG A 63 0.24 -8.02 -0.35
C ARG A 63 1.25 -9.00 -0.91
N HIS A 64 2.32 -9.29 -0.17
CA HIS A 64 3.22 -10.39 -0.57
C HIS A 64 2.56 -11.75 -0.34
N ASP A 65 1.96 -11.94 0.83
CA ASP A 65 1.27 -13.17 1.21
C ASP A 65 -0.25 -13.00 1.03
N SER A 66 -0.84 -13.75 0.10
CA SER A 66 -2.28 -13.73 -0.16
C SER A 66 -3.11 -14.41 0.94
N ASN A 67 -2.47 -15.13 1.87
CA ASN A 67 -3.12 -15.61 3.09
C ASN A 67 -3.34 -14.46 4.10
N HIS A 68 -2.60 -13.35 3.97
CA HIS A 68 -2.79 -12.17 4.81
C HIS A 68 -3.85 -11.28 4.18
N GLY A 69 -5.09 -11.42 4.67
CA GLY A 69 -6.23 -10.63 4.20
C GLY A 69 -5.98 -9.12 4.32
N LEU A 70 -6.34 -8.40 3.26
CA LEU A 70 -6.40 -6.94 3.25
C LEU A 70 -7.84 -6.53 3.06
N GLU A 71 -8.42 -5.87 4.05
CA GLU A 71 -9.79 -5.37 3.99
C GLU A 71 -9.81 -3.86 4.15
N TYR A 72 -10.60 -3.19 3.32
CA TYR A 72 -10.84 -1.77 3.39
C TYR A 72 -12.30 -1.47 3.05
N ARG A 73 -13.00 -0.73 3.92
CA ARG A 73 -14.44 -0.41 3.78
C ARG A 73 -15.34 -1.63 3.47
N LYS A 74 -15.13 -2.75 4.18
CA LYS A 74 -15.85 -4.03 3.98
C LYS A 74 -15.62 -4.69 2.62
N HIS A 75 -14.64 -4.21 1.85
CA HIS A 75 -14.15 -4.87 0.65
C HIS A 75 -12.81 -5.52 0.98
N SER A 76 -12.72 -6.81 0.74
CA SER A 76 -11.44 -7.52 0.82
C SER A 76 -10.71 -7.34 -0.54
N PHE A 77 -9.38 -7.29 -0.53
CA PHE A 77 -8.53 -7.01 -1.70
C PHE A 77 -7.48 -8.11 -1.90
N ALA A 78 -6.87 -8.56 -0.81
CA ALA A 78 -6.06 -9.77 -0.80
C ALA A 78 -6.92 -10.95 -0.32
N PHE A 79 -6.96 -12.01 -1.12
CA PHE A 79 -7.76 -13.21 -0.86
C PHE A 79 -6.96 -14.47 -1.18
N LYS A 80 -7.19 -15.51 -0.40
CA LYS A 80 -7.10 -16.90 -0.86
C LYS A 80 -8.51 -17.47 -0.87
N ASN A 81 -9.27 -17.16 -1.92
CA ASN A 81 -10.60 -17.77 -2.07
C ASN A 81 -10.47 -19.20 -2.63
N SER A 82 -11.50 -20.02 -2.45
CA SER A 82 -11.58 -21.39 -2.97
C SER A 82 -11.51 -21.48 -4.51
N HIS A 83 -11.47 -20.35 -5.20
CA HIS A 83 -11.43 -20.23 -6.66
C HIS A 83 -10.05 -19.80 -7.20
N PHE A 84 -9.01 -19.70 -6.36
CA PHE A 84 -7.67 -19.28 -6.76
C PHE A 84 -7.63 -17.91 -7.48
N GLU A 85 -8.60 -17.04 -7.23
CA GLU A 85 -8.56 -15.69 -7.81
C GLU A 85 -7.42 -14.89 -7.18
N GLY A 86 -6.54 -14.36 -8.03
CA GLY A 86 -5.29 -13.73 -7.63
C GLY A 86 -5.45 -12.52 -6.71
N ASN A 87 -4.39 -12.26 -5.95
CA ASN A 87 -4.26 -11.11 -5.07
C ASN A 87 -4.47 -9.80 -5.86
N LYS A 88 -5.55 -9.06 -5.55
CA LYS A 88 -5.82 -7.78 -6.23
C LYS A 88 -5.20 -6.67 -5.39
N PRO A 89 -4.40 -5.78 -5.99
CA PRO A 89 -3.86 -4.65 -5.26
C PRO A 89 -5.01 -3.73 -4.82
N LEU A 90 -4.91 -3.23 -3.60
CA LEU A 90 -5.75 -2.13 -3.13
C LEU A 90 -5.24 -0.85 -3.77
N ILE A 91 -6.05 -0.20 -4.60
CA ILE A 91 -5.70 1.06 -5.26
C ILE A 91 -6.51 2.19 -4.63
N LEU A 92 -5.80 3.24 -4.21
CA LEU A 92 -6.37 4.44 -3.61
C LEU A 92 -5.88 5.68 -4.35
N GLN A 93 -6.69 6.73 -4.32
CA GLN A 93 -6.21 8.07 -4.70
C GLN A 93 -5.29 8.59 -3.60
N THR A 94 -4.15 9.16 -3.99
CA THR A 94 -3.17 9.71 -3.04
C THR A 94 -3.75 10.86 -2.22
N CYS A 95 -4.70 11.63 -2.76
CA CYS A 95 -5.40 12.69 -2.03
C CYS A 95 -6.26 12.18 -0.86
N CYS A 96 -6.57 10.88 -0.82
CA CYS A 96 -7.25 10.26 0.32
C CYS A 96 -6.28 9.87 1.44
N ILE A 97 -4.96 9.91 1.22
CA ILE A 97 -3.96 9.60 2.23
C ILE A 97 -3.64 10.88 2.99
N THR A 98 -3.79 10.82 4.31
CA THR A 98 -3.40 11.91 5.20
C THR A 98 -1.90 11.90 5.45
N THR A 99 -1.34 10.71 5.75
CA THR A 99 0.10 10.53 5.95
C THR A 99 0.46 9.04 5.89
N ILE A 100 1.75 8.74 5.78
CA ILE A 100 2.30 7.41 6.00
C ILE A 100 3.28 7.52 7.17
N ILE A 101 3.20 6.61 8.13
CA ILE A 101 4.01 6.60 9.34
C ILE A 101 5.00 5.43 9.26
N ASP A 102 6.29 5.70 9.48
CA ASP A 102 7.28 4.68 9.81
C ASP A 102 6.99 4.13 11.21
N MET A 103 6.74 2.82 11.31
CA MET A 103 6.38 2.18 12.58
C MET A 103 7.56 1.94 13.53
N TYR A 104 8.80 2.21 13.10
CA TYR A 104 10.02 1.96 13.86
C TYR A 104 10.78 3.23 14.27
N ASN A 105 10.21 4.41 13.98
CA ASN A 105 10.74 5.73 14.33
C ASN A 105 9.73 6.49 15.18
#